data_AF-A0A2V1B835-F1
#
_entry.id   AF-A0A2V1B835-F1
#
_cell.length_a   1.000
_cell.length_b   1.000
_cell.length_c   1.000
_cell.angle_alpha   90.00
_cell.angle_beta   90.00
_cell.angle_gamma   90.00
#
_symmetry.space_group_name_H-M   'P 1'
#
loop_
_entity.id
_entity.type
_entity.pdbx_description
1 polymer ?
#
loop_
_entity_poly.entity_id
_entity_poly.type
_entity_poly.pdbx_seq_one_letter_code
_entity_poly.pdbx_strand_id
1 'polypeptide(L)' 'ELKRHQFFSDIEWEALSKKLITPPFKPKIMSETDTSNFGPEFNKLVPQLLISQHLLYRPVCKRTLRALPSSMKVR' A
#
# COMPACT_ATOMS: atom_id res chain seq x y z
N GLU A 1 13.43 -2.53 22.17
CA GLU A 1 14.54 -3.49 22.35
C GLU A 1 15.50 -3.50 21.16
N LEU A 2 15.01 -3.77 19.94
CA LEU A 2 15.84 -3.88 18.73
C LEU A 2 16.75 -2.67 18.43
N LYS A 3 16.25 -1.45 18.61
CA LYS A 3 17.00 -0.19 18.38
C LYS A 3 18.24 -0.01 19.27
N ARG A 4 18.30 -0.69 20.42
CA ARG A 4 19.39 -0.58 21.40
C ARG A 4 20.47 -1.65 21.23
N HIS A 5 20.32 -2.53 20.24
CA HIS A 5 21.29 -3.59 19.98
C HIS A 5 22.59 -3.00 19.42
N GLN A 6 23.74 -3.56 19.82
CA GLN A 6 25.09 -3.07 19.43
C GLN A 6 25.27 -2.95 17.91
N PHE A 7 24.62 -3.82 17.14
CA PHE A 7 24.62 -3.76 15.66
C PHE A 7 24.13 -2.41 15.10
N PHE A 8 23.27 -1.69 15.81
CA PHE A 8 22.72 -0.40 15.39
C PHE A 8 23.28 0.78 16.19
N SER A 9 24.42 0.63 16.88
CA SER A 9 25.04 1.71 17.67
C SER A 9 25.31 2.96 16.84
N ASP A 10 25.59 2.78 15.56
CA ASP A 10 26.01 3.85 14.66
C ASP A 10 24.83 4.53 13.96
N ILE A 11 23.59 4.10 14.27
CA ILE A 11 22.37 4.64 13.67
C ILE A 11 21.72 5.65 14.62
N GLU A 12 21.67 6.91 14.19
CA GLU A 12 20.85 7.93 14.82
C GLU A 12 19.37 7.77 14.40
N TRP A 13 18.56 7.12 15.23
CA TRP A 13 17.18 6.76 14.90
C TRP A 13 16.24 7.95 14.66
N GLU A 14 16.52 9.12 15.25
CA GLU A 14 15.72 10.34 15.04
C GLU A 14 16.04 11.00 13.69
N ALA A 15 17.31 11.11 13.33
CA ALA A 15 17.72 11.57 12.00
C ALA A 15 17.25 10.63 10.89
N LEU A 16 17.29 9.31 11.14
CA LEU A 16 16.79 8.30 10.19
C LEU A 16 15.28 8.46 9.92
N SER A 17 14.46 8.70 10.96
CA SER A 17 13.02 8.87 10.80
C SER A 17 12.65 10.15 10.04
N LYS A 18 13.46 11.21 10.21
CA LYS A 18 13.38 12.46 9.47
C LYS A 18 13.99 12.38 8.06
N LYS A 19 14.48 11.21 7.62
CA LYS A 19 15.16 11.00 6.33
C LYS A 19 16.39 11.90 6.12
N LEU A 20 17.07 12.26 7.19
CA LEU A 20 18.27 13.11 7.16
C LEU A 20 19.55 12.32 6.89
N ILE A 21 19.52 11.00 7.09
CA ILE A 21 20.64 10.10 6.80
C ILE A 21 20.60 9.71 5.32
N THR A 22 21.72 9.87 4.63
CA THR A 22 21.85 9.49 3.21
C THR A 22 21.84 7.97 3.08
N PRO A 23 20.96 7.38 2.25
CA PRO A 23 20.95 5.94 2.04
C PRO A 23 22.22 5.48 1.31
N PRO A 24 22.77 4.31 1.64
CA PRO A 24 23.99 3.79 1.00
C PRO A 24 23.79 3.43 -0.47
N PHE A 25 22.54 3.16 -0.88
CA PHE A 25 22.19 2.82 -2.24
C PHE A 25 21.08 3.75 -2.73
N LYS A 26 21.32 4.38 -3.89
CA LYS A 26 20.32 5.16 -4.62
C LYS A 26 19.98 4.42 -5.92
N PRO A 27 18.72 3.97 -6.11
CA PRO A 27 18.33 3.30 -7.34
C PRO A 27 18.43 4.26 -8.53
N LYS A 28 18.69 3.71 -9.71
CA LYS A 28 18.72 4.48 -10.96
C LYS A 28 17.28 4.78 -11.38
N ILE A 29 16.99 6.05 -11.63
CA ILE A 29 15.70 6.54 -12.12
C ILE A 29 15.99 7.48 -13.29
N MET A 30 15.40 7.21 -14.45
CA MET A 30 15.66 7.99 -15.68
C MET A 30 14.63 9.09 -15.93
N SER A 31 13.39 8.93 -15.47
CA SER A 31 12.29 9.87 -15.72
C SER A 31 11.21 9.75 -14.63
N GLU A 32 10.29 10.72 -14.58
CA GLU A 32 9.16 10.71 -13.64
C GLU A 32 8.24 9.49 -13.82
N THR A 33 8.19 8.92 -15.03
CA THR A 33 7.38 7.75 -15.38
C THR A 33 8.21 6.47 -15.54
N ASP A 34 9.42 6.42 -14.98
CA ASP A 34 10.32 5.28 -15.13
C ASP A 34 9.80 4.04 -14.38
N THR A 35 9.58 2.94 -15.11
CA THR A 35 9.14 1.64 -14.58
C THR A 35 10.23 0.57 -14.61
N SER A 36 11.49 0.93 -14.84
CA SER A 36 12.62 -0.01 -14.98
C SER A 36 12.95 -0.83 -13.73
N ASN A 37 12.58 -0.32 -12.54
CA ASN A 37 12.76 -1.01 -11.26
C ASN A 37 11.59 -1.97 -10.91
N PHE A 38 10.58 -2.08 -11.78
CA PHE A 38 9.48 -3.04 -11.66
C PHE A 38 9.71 -4.24 -12.59
N GLY A 39 9.21 -5.41 -12.20
CA GLY A 39 9.24 -6.60 -13.05
C GLY A 39 8.47 -6.40 -14.37
N PRO A 40 8.96 -6.94 -15.50
CA PRO A 40 8.31 -6.78 -16.82
C PRO A 40 6.89 -7.34 -16.87
N GLU A 41 6.55 -8.26 -15.97
CA GLU A 41 5.22 -8.82 -15.80
C GLU A 41 4.20 -7.76 -15.37
N PHE A 42 4.59 -6.72 -14.63
CA PHE A 42 3.66 -5.70 -14.14
C PHE A 42 3.38 -4.60 -15.16
N ASN A 43 4.36 -4.28 -16.01
CA ASN A 43 4.23 -3.23 -17.02
C ASN A 43 3.28 -3.63 -18.17
N LYS A 44 3.05 -4.93 -18.36
CA LYS A 44 2.17 -5.48 -19.40
C LYS A 44 0.72 -5.62 -18.94
N LEU A 45 0.46 -5.50 -17.64
CA LEU A 45 -0.89 -5.64 -17.11
C LEU A 45 -1.62 -4.32 -17.28
N VAL A 46 -2.83 -4.38 -17.84
CA VAL A 46 -3.76 -3.25 -17.78
C VAL A 46 -4.19 -3.09 -16.32
N PRO A 47 -4.08 -1.90 -15.70
CA PRO A 47 -4.58 -1.68 -14.36
C PRO A 47 -6.08 -2.00 -14.29
N GLN A 48 -6.45 -3.03 -13.53
CA GLN A 48 -7.85 -3.42 -13.35
C GLN A 48 -8.23 -3.31 -11.88
N LEU A 49 -9.32 -2.58 -11.61
CA LEU A 49 -10.01 -2.68 -10.33
C LEU A 49 -10.73 -4.03 -10.29
N LEU A 50 -10.12 -5.02 -9.63
CA LEU A 50 -10.68 -6.38 -9.47
C LEU A 50 -12.06 -6.39 -8.80
N ILE A 51 -12.45 -5.28 -8.18
CA ILE A 51 -13.76 -5.08 -7.54
C ILE A 51 -14.86 -4.66 -8.53
N SER A 52 -14.52 -4.28 -9.76
CA SER A 52 -15.50 -3.80 -10.75
C SER A 52 -15.98 -4.88 -11.71
N GLN A 53 -15.31 -6.04 -11.79
CA GLN A 53 -15.67 -7.05 -12.80
C GLN A 53 -16.55 -8.19 -12.29
N HIS A 54 -16.65 -8.42 -10.98
CA HIS A 54 -17.67 -9.30 -10.44
C HIS A 54 -18.01 -8.81 -9.04
N LEU A 55 -19.22 -8.29 -8.90
CA LEU A 55 -20.06 -8.70 -7.79
C LEU A 55 -19.92 -10.23 -7.68
N LEU A 56 -18.98 -10.73 -6.88
CA LEU A 56 -19.16 -12.01 -6.23
C LEU A 56 -20.33 -11.78 -5.31
N TYR A 57 -21.50 -11.98 -5.91
CA TYR A 57 -22.82 -12.07 -5.34
C TYR A 57 -22.79 -13.24 -4.37
N ARG A 58 -22.09 -13.09 -3.23
CA ARG A 58 -22.46 -13.81 -2.04
C ARG A 58 -23.86 -13.29 -1.74
N PRO A 59 -24.89 -14.15 -1.72
CA PRO A 59 -26.18 -13.70 -1.23
C PRO A 59 -25.96 -13.30 0.22
N VAL A 60 -25.75 -12.01 0.48
CA VAL A 60 -25.96 -11.46 1.81
C VAL A 60 -27.43 -11.68 2.04
N CYS A 61 -27.72 -12.67 2.88
CA CYS A 61 -29.07 -13.09 3.21
C CYS A 61 -29.88 -11.83 3.55
N LYS A 62 -30.99 -11.58 2.85
CA LYS A 62 -31.81 -10.35 2.99
C LYS A 62 -32.38 -10.12 4.41
N ARG A 63 -32.06 -10.99 5.38
CA ARG A 63 -32.37 -10.84 6.80
C ARG A 63 -31.50 -9.78 7.49
N THR A 64 -30.27 -9.53 7.05
CA THR A 64 -29.34 -8.62 7.74
C THR A 64 -29.51 -7.14 7.35
N LEU A 65 -30.16 -6.82 6.23
CA LEU A 65 -30.41 -5.44 5.79
C LEU A 65 -31.56 -4.73 6.54
N ARG A 66 -32.29 -5.44 7.40
CA ARG A 66 -33.35 -4.84 8.24
C ARG A 66 -32.85 -4.25 9.56
N ALA A 67 -31.57 -4.39 9.86
CA ALA A 67 -30.96 -3.86 11.08
C ALA A 67 -30.11 -2.58 10.85
N LEU A 68 -30.19 -1.98 9.66
CA LEU A 68 -29.56 -0.67 9.45
C LEU A 68 -30.47 0.44 9.99
N PRO A 69 -30.00 1.28 10.93
CA PRO A 69 -30.78 2.42 11.40
C PRO A 69 -31.09 3.36 10.22
N SER A 70 -32.29 3.95 10.24
CA SER A 70 -32.84 4.78 9.16
C SER A 70 -31.99 5.99 8.76
N SER A 71 -30.96 6.32 9.54
CA SER A 71 -30.01 7.40 9.27
C SER A 71 -29.01 7.12 8.15
N MET A 72 -28.93 5.87 7.66
CA MET A 72 -27.97 5.47 6.61
C MET A 72 -28.63 4.94 5.34
N LYS A 73 -29.83 5.45 5.00
CA LYS A 73 -30.38 5.33 3.64
C LYS A 73 -30.05 6.61 2.88
N VAL A 74 -29.07 6.52 2.00
CA VAL A 74 -28.80 7.53 0.97
C VAL A 74 -30.02 7.57 0.05
N ARG A 75 -30.53 8.77 -0.24
CA ARG A 75 -31.61 9.01 -1.20
C ARG A 75 -31.18 8.64 -2.61
#